data_AF-Q8W3M1-F1
#
_entry.id   AF-Q8W3M1-F1
#
_cell.length_a   1.000
_cell.length_b   1.000
_cell.length_c   1.000
_cell.angle_alpha   90.00
_cell.angle_beta   90.00
_cell.angle_gamma   90.00
#
_symmetry.space_group_name_H-M   'P 1'
#
loop_
_entity.id
_entity.type
_entity.pdbx_description
1 polymer ?
#
loop_
_entity_poly.entity_id
_entity_poly.type
_entity_poly.pdbx_seq_one_letter_code
_entity_poly.pdbx_strand_id
1 'polypeptide(L)'
;PLFYKGWYHLFYQYNPDSAVWGNITWGHAVSADLIHWLYLPIAMVPDQWYDINGVWTGSATILPDGQIVMLYTGSTDKSVQVQNLAYPADPSDPLLLDWVKYPVNPVLVPPRHIGPKDFRDPTTAWAGPDGKWRLTIGSTIGKTGISLVYQTTDFKTYELLDEYLHPVPGAG
;
A
#
# COMPACT_ATOMS: atom_id res chain seq x y z
N PRO A 1 -1.39 -4.20 -7.85
CA PRO A 1 -2.05 -4.97 -8.95
C PRO A 1 -2.63 -6.27 -8.38
N LEU A 2 -3.71 -6.80 -8.97
CA LEU A 2 -4.30 -8.07 -8.56
C LEU A 2 -5.20 -8.65 -9.67
N PHE A 3 -5.55 -9.94 -9.58
CA PHE A 3 -6.58 -10.56 -10.40
C PHE A 3 -7.80 -10.88 -9.53
N TYR A 4 -8.98 -10.41 -9.91
CA TYR A 4 -10.20 -10.59 -9.15
C TYR A 4 -11.40 -10.80 -10.06
N LYS A 5 -12.18 -11.86 -9.78
CA LYS A 5 -13.45 -12.16 -10.47
C LYS A 5 -13.40 -12.04 -12.00
N GLY A 6 -12.30 -12.49 -12.61
CA GLY A 6 -12.12 -12.50 -14.08
C GLY A 6 -11.40 -11.28 -14.65
N TRP A 7 -11.04 -10.28 -13.84
CA TRP A 7 -10.37 -9.06 -14.27
C TRP A 7 -9.00 -8.91 -13.64
N TYR A 8 -8.03 -8.47 -14.43
CA TYR A 8 -6.78 -7.92 -13.93
C TYR A 8 -6.99 -6.45 -13.58
N HIS A 9 -6.61 -6.04 -12.37
CA HIS A 9 -6.69 -4.66 -11.91
C HIS A 9 -5.29 -4.06 -11.80
N LEU A 10 -5.12 -2.88 -12.40
CA LEU A 10 -3.95 -2.04 -12.25
C LEU A 10 -4.36 -0.73 -11.57
N PHE A 11 -3.64 -0.41 -10.50
CA PHE A 11 -3.70 0.88 -9.83
C PHE A 11 -2.38 1.58 -10.06
N TYR A 12 -2.41 2.89 -10.29
CA TYR A 12 -1.22 3.65 -10.64
C TYR A 12 -1.26 5.06 -10.04
N GLN A 13 -0.09 5.57 -9.65
CA GLN A 13 0.03 6.95 -9.18
C GLN A 13 -0.36 7.91 -10.32
N TYR A 14 -1.31 8.80 -10.03
CA TYR A 14 -1.85 9.73 -11.01
C TYR A 14 -2.01 11.11 -10.40
N ASN A 15 -1.55 12.13 -11.12
CA ASN A 15 -1.83 13.53 -10.82
C ASN A 15 -3.00 13.98 -11.71
N PRO A 16 -4.20 14.24 -11.15
CA PRO A 16 -5.36 14.65 -11.94
C PRO A 16 -5.24 16.08 -12.51
N ASP A 17 -4.35 16.91 -11.95
CA ASP A 17 -4.31 18.35 -12.23
C ASP A 17 -3.17 18.76 -13.18
N SER A 18 -2.14 17.91 -13.35
CA SER A 18 -0.93 18.30 -14.07
C SER A 18 -0.12 17.11 -14.59
N ALA A 19 0.73 17.37 -15.58
CA ALA A 19 1.68 16.41 -16.17
C ALA A 19 3.01 16.31 -15.39
N VAL A 20 3.06 16.79 -14.15
CA VAL A 20 4.22 16.70 -13.25
C VAL A 20 3.86 15.95 -11.98
N TRP A 21 4.86 15.44 -11.25
CA TRP A 21 4.63 14.77 -9.99
C TRP A 21 4.06 15.73 -8.93
N GLY A 22 2.96 15.34 -8.29
CA GLY A 22 2.22 16.13 -7.29
C GLY A 22 0.79 15.60 -7.15
N ASN A 23 0.08 15.97 -6.08
CA ASN A 23 -1.33 15.60 -5.83
C ASN A 23 -1.65 14.12 -6.13
N ILE A 24 -0.80 13.21 -5.65
CA ILE A 24 -0.86 11.80 -6.06
C ILE A 24 -2.14 11.13 -5.55
N THR A 25 -2.90 10.60 -6.49
CA THR A 25 -4.09 9.74 -6.34
C THR A 25 -3.79 8.35 -6.93
N TRP A 26 -4.69 7.39 -6.75
CA TRP A 26 -4.65 6.13 -7.51
C TRP A 26 -5.67 6.14 -8.64
N GLY A 27 -5.18 6.26 -9.88
CA GLY A 27 -5.95 5.87 -11.05
C GLY A 27 -6.17 4.36 -11.08
N HIS A 28 -7.20 3.91 -11.80
CA HIS A 28 -7.60 2.51 -11.84
C HIS A 28 -7.96 2.13 -13.27
N ALA A 29 -7.40 1.01 -13.74
CA ALA A 29 -7.78 0.38 -14.99
C ALA A 29 -7.92 -1.13 -14.81
N VAL A 30 -8.79 -1.74 -15.62
CA VAL A 30 -8.98 -3.19 -15.67
C VAL A 30 -8.71 -3.74 -17.06
N SER A 31 -8.32 -5.01 -17.11
CA SER A 31 -8.09 -5.73 -18.36
C SER A 31 -8.46 -7.20 -18.21
N ALA A 32 -8.97 -7.81 -19.28
CA ALA A 32 -9.20 -9.25 -19.33
C ALA A 32 -7.92 -10.03 -19.75
N ASP A 33 -6.92 -9.36 -20.31
CA ASP A 33 -5.76 -10.00 -20.96
C ASP A 33 -4.41 -9.33 -20.64
N LEU A 34 -4.38 -8.34 -19.73
CA LEU A 34 -3.23 -7.48 -19.38
C LEU A 34 -2.73 -6.57 -20.52
N ILE A 35 -3.41 -6.53 -21.67
CA ILE A 35 -3.01 -5.74 -22.84
C ILE A 35 -4.03 -4.64 -23.14
N HIS A 36 -5.31 -4.98 -23.19
CA HIS A 36 -6.38 -4.04 -23.50
C HIS A 36 -6.99 -3.52 -22.19
N TRP A 37 -6.73 -2.25 -21.90
CA TRP A 37 -7.12 -1.63 -20.62
C TRP A 37 -8.35 -0.74 -20.78
N LEU A 38 -9.31 -0.91 -19.88
CA LEU A 38 -10.46 -0.04 -19.68
C LEU A 38 -10.18 0.85 -18.47
N TYR A 39 -10.20 2.17 -18.67
CA TYR A 39 -10.04 3.13 -17.58
C TYR A 39 -11.33 3.18 -16.74
N LEU A 40 -11.15 3.15 -15.44
CA LEU A 40 -12.20 3.30 -14.44
C LEU A 40 -12.02 4.63 -13.69
N PRO A 41 -13.00 5.04 -12.86
CA PRO A 41 -12.84 6.19 -11.97
C PRO A 41 -11.60 6.07 -11.07
N ILE A 42 -11.16 7.20 -10.50
CA ILE A 42 -10.08 7.23 -9.51
C ILE A 42 -10.50 6.39 -8.30
N ALA A 43 -9.66 5.43 -7.90
CA ALA A 43 -9.97 4.51 -6.80
C ALA A 43 -9.72 5.14 -5.42
N MET A 44 -8.66 5.94 -5.28
CA MET A 44 -8.26 6.52 -4.00
C MET A 44 -7.76 7.96 -4.19
N VAL A 45 -8.27 8.88 -3.36
CA VAL A 45 -7.93 10.30 -3.36
C VAL A 45 -7.34 10.74 -2.01
N PRO A 46 -6.50 11.79 -1.93
CA PRO A 46 -6.04 12.35 -0.67
C PRO A 46 -7.18 13.15 -0.02
N ASP A 47 -7.82 12.58 0.99
CA ASP A 47 -9.00 13.15 1.64
C ASP A 47 -9.02 12.98 3.17
N GLN A 48 -7.95 12.42 3.74
CA GLN A 48 -7.77 12.26 5.18
C GLN A 48 -6.45 12.87 5.64
N TRP A 49 -6.35 13.28 6.90
CA TRP A 49 -5.15 13.91 7.45
C TRP A 49 -3.87 13.07 7.28
N TYR A 50 -4.01 11.74 7.27
CA TYR A 50 -2.89 10.79 7.17
C TYR A 50 -2.38 10.58 5.73
N ASP A 51 -3.11 11.07 4.72
CA ASP A 51 -2.71 10.99 3.31
C ASP A 51 -3.00 12.28 2.53
N ILE A 52 -3.22 13.39 3.23
CA ILE A 52 -3.63 14.67 2.63
C ILE A 52 -2.62 15.22 1.61
N ASN A 53 -1.33 14.87 1.75
CA ASN A 53 -0.28 15.23 0.82
C ASN A 53 -0.05 14.16 -0.28
N GLY A 54 -0.83 13.08 -0.28
CA GLY A 54 -0.88 12.08 -1.35
C GLY A 54 -1.14 10.66 -0.87
N VAL A 55 -1.85 9.91 -1.72
CA VAL A 55 -2.03 8.46 -1.64
C VAL A 55 -0.94 7.80 -2.48
N TRP A 56 0.18 7.45 -1.87
CA TRP A 56 1.35 6.92 -2.56
C TRP A 56 1.22 5.41 -2.80
N THR A 57 2.31 4.79 -3.26
CA THR A 57 2.40 3.39 -3.65
C THR A 57 2.00 2.42 -2.55
N GLY A 58 1.55 1.25 -2.97
CA GLY A 58 1.04 0.20 -2.10
C GLY A 58 0.80 -1.09 -2.86
N SER A 59 0.34 -2.10 -2.13
CA SER A 59 0.13 -3.45 -2.64
C SER A 59 -1.17 -4.04 -2.14
N ALA A 60 -1.76 -4.92 -2.95
CA ALA A 60 -2.92 -5.70 -2.59
C ALA A 60 -2.50 -7.07 -2.03
N THR A 61 -3.25 -7.56 -1.05
CA THR A 61 -3.19 -8.95 -0.58
C THR A 61 -4.59 -9.55 -0.66
N ILE A 62 -4.71 -10.74 -1.26
CA ILE A 62 -5.96 -11.51 -1.28
C ILE A 62 -5.86 -12.56 -0.16
N LEU A 63 -6.78 -12.51 0.79
CA LEU A 63 -6.85 -13.45 1.90
C LEU A 63 -7.50 -14.77 1.48
N PRO A 64 -7.31 -15.87 2.24
CA PRO A 64 -7.88 -17.17 1.91
C PRO A 64 -9.40 -17.20 1.80
N ASP A 65 -10.10 -16.30 2.48
CA ASP A 65 -11.55 -16.13 2.41
C ASP A 65 -12.02 -15.26 1.23
N GLY A 66 -11.08 -14.78 0.40
CA GLY A 66 -11.33 -13.92 -0.75
C GLY A 66 -11.39 -12.42 -0.43
N GLN A 67 -11.22 -12.01 0.83
CA GLN A 67 -11.13 -10.60 1.18
C GLN A 67 -9.88 -9.96 0.56
N ILE A 68 -10.03 -8.74 0.04
CA ILE A 68 -8.92 -7.94 -0.47
C ILE A 68 -8.52 -6.90 0.57
N VAL A 69 -7.24 -6.85 0.88
CA VAL A 69 -6.63 -5.81 1.72
C VAL A 69 -5.65 -5.01 0.87
N MET A 70 -5.88 -3.70 0.72
CA MET A 70 -4.91 -2.76 0.18
C MET A 70 -4.13 -2.13 1.32
N LEU A 71 -2.81 -2.31 1.33
CA LEU A 71 -1.91 -1.56 2.21
C LEU A 71 -1.13 -0.56 1.37
N TYR A 72 -1.17 0.71 1.74
CA TYR A 72 -0.55 1.80 0.97
C TYR A 72 0.12 2.84 1.86
N THR A 73 1.06 3.59 1.29
CA THR A 73 1.70 4.71 1.98
C THR A 73 0.88 5.99 1.81
N GLY A 74 0.53 6.66 2.90
CA GLY A 74 0.03 8.04 2.90
C GLY A 74 1.13 9.03 3.27
N SER A 75 1.07 10.23 2.70
CA SER A 75 1.86 11.37 3.13
C SER A 75 1.00 12.31 3.99
N THR A 76 1.32 12.44 5.28
CA THR A 76 0.58 13.33 6.19
C THR A 76 0.81 14.81 5.87
N ASP A 77 0.07 15.70 6.53
CA ASP A 77 0.26 17.16 6.51
C ASP A 77 1.71 17.61 6.77
N LYS A 78 2.42 16.90 7.64
CA LYS A 78 3.84 17.12 7.98
C LYS A 78 4.82 16.37 7.07
N SER A 79 4.32 15.81 5.95
CA SER A 79 5.08 14.96 5.03
C SER A 79 5.72 13.74 5.71
N VAL A 80 5.04 13.18 6.72
CA VAL A 80 5.44 11.90 7.32
C VAL A 80 4.82 10.78 6.48
N GLN A 81 5.61 9.77 6.15
CA GLN A 81 5.13 8.58 5.47
C GLN A 81 4.57 7.60 6.50
N VAL A 82 3.32 7.20 6.33
CA VAL A 82 2.59 6.28 7.20
C VAL A 82 1.89 5.21 6.36
N GLN A 83 1.61 4.02 6.92
CA GLN A 83 0.89 2.98 6.17
C GLN A 83 -0.57 2.91 6.58
N ASN A 84 -1.42 2.80 5.57
CA ASN A 84 -2.86 2.90 5.65
C ASN A 84 -3.51 1.70 4.95
N LEU A 85 -4.68 1.31 5.45
CA LEU A 85 -5.48 0.24 4.86
C LEU A 85 -6.66 0.81 4.07
N ALA A 86 -6.99 0.14 2.98
CA ALA A 86 -8.24 0.30 2.26
C ALA A 86 -8.80 -1.06 1.84
N TYR A 87 -10.11 -1.09 1.63
CA TYR A 87 -10.87 -2.27 1.25
C TYR A 87 -11.86 -1.92 0.15
N PRO A 88 -12.25 -2.85 -0.72
CA PRO A 88 -13.40 -2.63 -1.60
C PRO A 88 -14.65 -2.30 -0.77
N ALA A 89 -15.39 -1.28 -1.19
CA ALA A 89 -16.67 -0.93 -0.58
C ALA A 89 -17.72 -2.04 -0.80
N ASP A 90 -17.69 -2.66 -1.99
CA ASP A 90 -18.49 -3.81 -2.36
C ASP A 90 -17.59 -4.94 -2.91
N PRO A 91 -17.26 -5.96 -2.10
CA PRO A 91 -16.51 -7.12 -2.58
C PRO A 91 -17.27 -7.97 -3.62
N SER A 92 -18.57 -7.74 -3.82
CA SER A 92 -19.33 -8.45 -4.85
C SER A 92 -19.04 -7.90 -6.25
N ASP A 93 -18.70 -6.62 -6.36
CA ASP A 93 -18.37 -5.92 -7.60
C ASP A 93 -17.07 -6.45 -8.22
N PRO A 94 -17.11 -7.06 -9.43
CA PRO A 94 -15.91 -7.53 -10.10
C PRO A 94 -14.98 -6.40 -10.56
N LEU A 95 -15.47 -5.17 -10.68
CA LEU A 95 -14.67 -4.03 -11.13
C LEU A 95 -14.00 -3.27 -9.98
N LEU A 96 -14.42 -3.49 -8.73
CA LEU A 96 -13.88 -2.87 -7.52
C LEU A 96 -13.83 -1.33 -7.65
N LEU A 97 -14.96 -0.73 -8.04
CA LEU A 97 -15.03 0.71 -8.36
C LEU A 97 -14.81 1.60 -7.14
N ASP A 98 -15.40 1.21 -6.00
CA ASP A 98 -15.40 2.01 -4.79
C ASP A 98 -14.54 1.38 -3.69
N TRP A 99 -13.80 2.23 -2.97
CA TRP A 99 -12.89 1.83 -1.90
C TRP A 99 -13.17 2.60 -0.61
N VAL A 100 -13.07 1.90 0.52
CA VAL A 100 -13.24 2.45 1.86
C VAL A 100 -11.91 2.38 2.60
N LYS A 101 -11.43 3.53 3.08
CA LYS A 101 -10.27 3.62 3.96
C LYS A 101 -10.63 3.13 5.36
N TYR A 102 -9.72 2.40 6.00
CA TYR A 102 -9.92 1.93 7.37
C TYR A 102 -10.06 3.13 8.34
N PRO A 103 -11.11 3.20 9.17
CA PRO A 103 -11.37 4.38 10.01
C PRO A 103 -10.28 4.70 11.03
N VAL A 104 -9.44 3.72 11.39
CA VAL A 104 -8.37 3.87 12.40
C VAL A 104 -6.99 4.06 11.76
N ASN A 105 -6.94 4.37 10.46
CA ASN A 105 -5.67 4.71 9.80
C ASN A 105 -4.98 5.92 10.47
N PRO A 106 -3.63 5.95 10.47
CA PRO A 106 -2.71 4.95 9.92
C PRO A 106 -2.52 3.73 10.83
N VAL A 107 -2.28 2.56 10.24
CA VAL A 107 -2.00 1.31 10.98
C VAL A 107 -0.53 1.08 11.30
N LEU A 108 0.36 1.77 10.59
CA LEU A 108 1.80 1.77 10.85
C LEU A 108 2.37 3.17 10.69
N VAL A 109 3.26 3.54 11.62
CA VAL A 109 4.05 4.77 11.58
C VAL A 109 5.54 4.41 11.57
N PRO A 110 6.42 5.32 11.11
CA PRO A 110 7.86 5.06 11.11
C PRO A 110 8.37 4.69 12.51
N PRO A 111 9.16 3.61 12.67
CA PRO A 111 9.85 3.31 13.92
C PRO A 111 10.76 4.46 14.35
N ARG A 112 11.08 4.57 15.64
CA ARG A 112 11.86 5.69 16.20
C ARG A 112 13.22 5.92 15.53
N HIS A 113 13.83 4.88 14.97
CA HIS A 113 15.14 4.93 14.33
C HIS A 113 15.07 5.16 12.80
N ILE A 114 13.86 5.27 12.24
CA ILE A 114 13.61 5.49 10.82
C ILE A 114 13.14 6.93 10.61
N GLY A 115 13.69 7.58 9.58
CA GLY A 115 13.31 8.95 9.23
C GLY A 115 11.84 9.05 8.79
N PRO A 116 11.17 10.18 9.03
CA PRO A 116 9.76 10.35 8.68
C PRO A 116 9.48 10.27 7.17
N LYS A 117 10.51 10.36 6.32
CA LYS A 117 10.42 10.31 4.85
C LYS A 117 11.04 9.04 4.25
N ASP A 118 11.36 8.08 5.09
CA ASP A 118 12.12 6.88 4.74
C ASP A 118 11.34 5.60 5.10
N PHE A 119 10.01 5.61 4.97
CA PHE A 119 9.15 4.51 5.41
C PHE A 119 7.95 4.34 4.47
N ARG A 120 8.13 3.62 3.36
CA ARG A 120 7.11 3.53 2.31
C ARG A 120 7.16 2.25 1.50
N ASP A 121 6.16 2.11 0.65
CA ASP A 121 6.03 1.09 -0.38
C ASP A 121 5.86 -0.32 0.21
N PRO A 122 4.77 -0.55 0.97
CA PRO A 122 4.47 -1.86 1.55
C PRO A 122 4.23 -2.90 0.45
N THR A 123 4.80 -4.09 0.61
CA THR A 123 4.62 -5.21 -0.33
C THR A 123 3.29 -5.92 -0.12
N THR A 124 2.90 -6.75 -1.10
CA THR A 124 1.93 -7.83 -0.86
C THR A 124 2.42 -8.70 0.29
N ALA A 125 1.52 -9.06 1.20
CA ALA A 125 1.87 -9.89 2.34
C ALA A 125 1.90 -11.38 1.95
N TRP A 126 2.69 -12.17 2.66
CA TRP A 126 2.76 -13.63 2.51
C TRP A 126 2.53 -14.31 3.86
N ALA A 127 1.87 -15.48 3.85
CA ALA A 127 1.68 -16.29 5.03
C ALA A 127 2.92 -17.14 5.32
N GLY A 128 3.35 -17.18 6.58
CA GLY A 128 4.37 -18.11 7.05
C GLY A 128 3.79 -19.44 7.54
N PRO A 129 4.65 -20.45 7.79
CA PRO A 129 4.21 -21.76 8.28
C PRO A 129 3.62 -21.72 9.70
N ASP A 130 3.84 -20.63 10.43
CA ASP A 130 3.29 -20.36 11.76
C ASP A 130 1.87 -19.75 11.73
N GLY A 131 1.27 -19.64 10.54
CA GLY A 131 -0.06 -19.05 10.35
C GLY A 131 -0.09 -17.53 10.46
N LYS A 132 1.07 -16.87 10.58
CA LYS A 132 1.18 -15.40 10.62
C LYS A 132 1.53 -14.84 9.25
N TRP A 133 0.97 -13.68 8.93
CA TRP A 133 1.32 -12.93 7.73
C TRP A 133 2.56 -12.09 7.96
N ARG A 134 3.34 -11.90 6.91
CA ARG A 134 4.51 -11.04 6.87
C ARG A 134 4.43 -10.13 5.65
N LEU A 135 4.96 -8.93 5.78
CA LEU A 135 5.15 -8.00 4.66
C LEU A 135 6.45 -7.23 4.87
N THR A 136 6.94 -6.60 3.80
CA THR A 136 8.08 -5.68 3.92
C THR A 136 7.74 -4.25 3.58
N ILE A 137 8.48 -3.32 4.16
CA ILE A 137 8.44 -1.89 3.86
C ILE A 137 9.87 -1.42 3.60
N GLY A 138 10.07 -0.72 2.48
CA GLY A 138 11.36 -0.16 2.11
C GLY A 138 11.75 0.99 3.02
N SER A 139 13.02 1.03 3.42
CA SER A 139 13.54 2.08 4.29
C SER A 139 15.06 2.26 4.12
N THR A 140 15.64 3.22 4.86
CA THR A 140 17.08 3.50 4.87
C THR A 140 17.56 3.87 6.27
N ILE A 141 18.78 3.45 6.60
CA ILE A 141 19.54 3.91 7.76
C ILE A 141 20.86 4.49 7.26
N GLY A 142 21.02 5.81 7.34
CA GLY A 142 22.16 6.51 6.77
C GLY A 142 22.16 6.40 5.23
N LYS A 143 23.09 5.61 4.68
CA LYS A 143 23.18 5.30 3.23
C LYS A 143 22.91 3.83 2.91
N THR A 144 22.37 3.10 3.88
CA THR A 144 22.13 1.66 3.77
C THR A 144 20.65 1.45 3.54
N GLY A 145 20.30 0.93 2.37
CA GLY A 145 18.94 0.48 2.08
C GLY A 145 18.62 -0.76 2.91
N ILE A 146 17.43 -0.76 3.52
CA ILE A 146 16.95 -1.86 4.36
C ILE A 146 15.51 -2.23 3.99
N SER A 147 15.15 -3.46 4.33
CA SER A 147 13.79 -3.98 4.19
C SER A 147 13.28 -4.35 5.58
N LEU A 148 12.39 -3.51 6.13
CA LEU A 148 11.74 -3.76 7.40
C LEU A 148 10.73 -4.88 7.23
N VAL A 149 10.71 -5.87 8.13
CA VAL A 149 9.75 -6.97 8.10
C VAL A 149 8.76 -6.80 9.23
N TYR A 150 7.47 -6.78 8.91
CA TYR A 150 6.39 -6.76 9.88
C TYR A 150 5.63 -8.07 9.85
N GLN A 151 5.20 -8.56 11.01
CA GLN A 151 4.26 -9.66 11.14
C GLN A 151 2.87 -9.15 11.55
N THR A 152 1.81 -9.83 11.12
CA THR A 152 0.42 -9.56 11.54
C THR A 152 -0.42 -10.83 11.50
N THR A 153 -1.49 -10.86 12.30
CA THR A 153 -2.53 -11.90 12.25
C THR A 153 -3.88 -11.38 11.76
N ASP A 154 -4.08 -10.06 11.74
CA ASP A 154 -5.39 -9.42 11.48
C ASP A 154 -5.33 -8.27 10.46
N PHE A 155 -4.14 -7.99 9.91
CA PHE A 155 -3.84 -6.87 9.01
C PHE A 155 -4.11 -5.48 9.59
N LYS A 156 -4.44 -5.36 10.88
CA LYS A 156 -4.74 -4.08 11.55
C LYS A 156 -3.69 -3.74 12.60
N THR A 157 -3.07 -4.77 13.17
CA THR A 157 -1.99 -4.67 14.14
C THR A 157 -0.74 -5.33 13.57
N TYR A 158 0.41 -4.68 13.75
CA TYR A 158 1.67 -5.09 13.16
C TYR A 158 2.80 -5.05 14.18
N GLU A 159 3.59 -6.10 14.21
CA GLU A 159 4.79 -6.21 15.05
C GLU A 159 6.03 -6.17 14.14
N LEU A 160 6.94 -5.23 14.40
CA LEU A 160 8.22 -5.17 13.71
C LEU A 160 9.10 -6.33 14.18
N LEU A 161 9.67 -7.09 13.24
CA LEU A 161 10.66 -8.12 13.55
C LEU A 161 12.05 -7.50 13.70
N ASP A 162 12.84 -8.05 14.62
CA ASP A 162 14.20 -7.55 14.94
C ASP A 162 15.20 -7.72 13.79
N GLU A 163 14.92 -8.63 12.85
CA GLU A 163 15.76 -8.89 11.69
C GLU A 163 15.17 -8.26 10.42
N TYR A 164 16.01 -7.55 9.66
CA TYR A 164 15.70 -7.16 8.30
C TYR A 164 15.69 -8.39 7.39
N LEU A 165 14.82 -8.40 6.36
CA LEU A 165 14.84 -9.50 5.39
C LEU A 165 16.21 -9.59 4.69
N HIS A 166 16.79 -8.43 4.37
CA HIS A 166 18.15 -8.30 3.84
C HIS A 166 18.62 -6.84 3.97
N PRO A 167 19.85 -6.56 4.46
CA PRO A 167 20.48 -5.23 4.39
C PRO A 167 21.41 -5.10 3.16
N VAL A 168 21.43 -3.95 2.47
CA VAL A 168 22.37 -3.69 1.34
C VAL A 168 23.13 -2.38 1.56
N PRO A 169 24.44 -2.43 1.92
CA PRO A 169 25.26 -1.23 2.11
C PRO A 169 25.36 -0.38 0.83
N GLY A 170 25.17 0.94 0.95
CA GLY A 170 25.38 1.90 -0.15
C GLY A 170 24.23 2.06 -1.15
N ALA A 171 23.07 1.45 -0.87
CA ALA A 171 21.89 1.49 -1.75
C ALA A 171 20.81 2.52 -1.34
N GLY A 172 21.03 3.27 -0.24
CA GLY A 172 20.08 4.24 0.33
C GLY A 172 20.37 5.69 0.00
#